data_AF-A0A3N5JRA5-F1
#
_entry.id   AF-A0A3N5JRA5-F1
#
_cell.length_a   1.000
_cell.length_b   1.000
_cell.length_c   1.000
_cell.angle_alpha   90.00
_cell.angle_beta   90.00
_cell.angle_gamma   90.00
#
_symmetry.space_group_name_H-M   'P 1'
#
loop_
_entity.id
_entity.type
_entity.pdbx_description
1 polymer ?
#
loop_
_entity_poly.entity_id
_entity_poly.type
_entity_poly.pdbx_seq_one_letter_code
_entity_poly.pdbx_strand_id
1 'polypeptide(L)' 'MQDQARPGRLRWRCRRGMKELDVLLERFLEAEWEPLAAGRWPELEDLLDVADDVLWHWLQNPAAVDAAPYRRLLEQIRHG' A
#
# COMPACT_ATOMS: atom_id res chain seq x y z
N MET A 1 16.73 15.59 -7.65
CA MET A 1 16.89 15.15 -6.25
C MET A 1 15.71 14.26 -5.94
N GLN A 2 15.80 12.97 -6.30
CA GLN A 2 14.70 12.02 -6.07
C GLN A 2 14.58 11.84 -4.56
N ASP A 3 13.38 12.01 -4.04
CA ASP A 3 13.07 12.13 -2.62
C ASP A 3 13.36 10.80 -1.91
N GLN A 4 14.60 10.62 -1.45
CA GLN A 4 15.04 9.43 -0.71
C GLN A 4 14.29 9.26 0.63
N ALA A 5 13.48 10.26 1.02
CA ALA A 5 12.59 10.23 2.17
C ALA A 5 11.19 9.67 1.86
N ARG A 6 10.76 9.56 0.60
CA ARG A 6 9.45 9.00 0.22
C ARG A 6 9.27 7.54 0.65
N PRO A 7 10.15 6.59 0.31
CA PRO A 7 9.99 5.20 0.74
C PRO A 7 10.13 5.03 2.26
N GLY A 8 10.95 5.86 2.93
CA GLY A 8 11.04 5.88 4.39
C GLY A 8 9.74 6.33 5.08
N ARG A 9 9.07 7.34 4.53
CA ARG A 9 7.75 7.79 5.00
C ARG A 9 6.68 6.72 4.78
N LEU A 10 6.65 6.10 3.61
CA LEU A 10 5.73 5.01 3.30
C LEU A 10 5.90 3.84 4.26
N ARG A 11 7.15 3.43 4.53
CA ARG A 11 7.45 2.37 5.51
C ARG A 11 6.86 2.65 6.89
N TRP A 12 6.92 3.90 7.34
CA TRP A 12 6.35 4.26 8.64
C TRP A 12 4.81 4.24 8.61
N ARG A 13 4.19 4.70 7.52
CA ARG A 13 2.72 4.70 7.34
C ARG A 13 2.12 3.31 7.13
N CYS A 14 2.92 2.33 6.75
CA CYS A 14 2.50 0.94 6.64
C CYS A 14 2.41 0.22 7.99
N ARG A 15 2.87 0.83 9.09
CA ARG A 15 2.70 0.30 10.46
C ARG A 15 1.29 0.62 10.95
N ARG A 16 0.43 -0.40 11.03
CA ARG A 16 -1.00 -0.33 11.35
C ARG A 16 -1.31 -1.05 12.68
N GLY A 17 -2.57 -1.00 13.10
CA GLY A 17 -3.04 -1.71 14.30
C GLY A 17 -3.24 -3.21 14.06
N MET A 18 -3.31 -3.64 12.80
CA MET A 18 -3.59 -5.03 12.39
C MET A 18 -2.34 -5.70 11.82
N LYS A 19 -1.96 -6.83 12.42
CA LYS A 19 -0.75 -7.58 12.04
C LYS A 19 -0.79 -8.09 10.61
N GLU A 20 -1.94 -8.50 10.12
CA GLU A 20 -2.11 -9.00 8.76
C GLU A 20 -1.86 -7.89 7.73
N LEU A 21 -2.31 -6.67 7.99
CA LEU A 21 -2.03 -5.50 7.15
C LEU A 21 -0.54 -5.17 7.18
N ASP A 22 0.08 -5.17 8.36
CA ASP A 22 1.51 -4.93 8.51
C ASP A 22 2.34 -5.88 7.64
N VAL A 23 2.07 -7.18 7.72
CA VAL A 23 2.83 -8.20 6.97
C VAL A 23 2.65 -8.04 5.45
N LEU A 24 1.43 -7.77 4.99
CA LEU A 24 1.16 -7.58 3.55
C LEU A 24 1.83 -6.31 3.02
N LEU A 25 1.69 -5.19 3.75
CA LEU A 25 2.26 -3.91 3.35
C LEU A 25 3.79 -3.91 3.44
N GLU A 26 4.39 -4.55 4.45
CA GLU A 26 5.84 -4.67 4.57
C GLU A 26 6.43 -5.49 3.43
N ARG A 27 5.85 -6.66 3.10
CA ARG A 27 6.27 -7.47 1.95
C ARG A 27 6.17 -6.71 0.64
N PHE A 28 5.06 -6.00 0.43
CA PHE A 28 4.87 -5.17 -0.76
C PHE A 28 5.92 -4.04 -0.84
N LEU A 29 6.18 -3.36 0.27
CA LEU A 29 7.19 -2.30 0.34
C LEU A 29 8.60 -2.81 0.05
N GLU A 30 8.95 -3.99 0.55
CA GLU A 30 10.26 -4.61 0.27
C GLU A 30 10.40 -4.98 -1.21
N ALA A 31 9.34 -5.55 -1.81
CA ALA A 31 9.35 -5.92 -3.22
C ALA A 31 9.36 -4.72 -4.17
N GLU A 32 8.66 -3.63 -3.82
CA GLU A 32 8.53 -2.43 -4.66
C GLU A 32 9.40 -1.26 -4.18
N TRP A 33 10.38 -1.47 -3.30
CA TRP A 33 11.18 -0.40 -2.70
C TRP A 33 11.85 0.53 -3.72
N GLU A 34 12.58 -0.04 -4.69
CA GLU A 34 13.21 0.74 -5.77
C GLU A 34 12.18 1.39 -6.71
N PRO A 35 11.14 0.67 -7.19
CA PRO A 35 10.05 1.28 -7.94
C PRO A 35 9.33 2.44 -7.25
N LEU A 36 9.06 2.33 -5.95
CA LEU A 36 8.39 3.36 -5.16
C LEU A 36 9.26 4.62 -5.04
N ALA A 37 10.57 4.43 -4.87
CA ALA A 37 11.55 5.51 -4.92
C ALA A 37 11.59 6.19 -6.30
N ALA A 38 11.32 5.44 -7.37
CA ALA A 38 11.22 5.96 -8.74
C ALA A 38 9.85 6.60 -9.08
N GLY A 39 8.91 6.67 -8.13
CA GLY A 39 7.61 7.31 -8.36
C GLY A 39 6.47 6.36 -8.72
N ARG A 40 6.68 5.04 -8.72
CA ARG A 40 5.60 4.06 -8.98
C ARG A 40 4.54 4.15 -7.88
N TRP A 41 3.28 3.87 -8.23
CA TRP A 41 2.12 3.87 -7.34
C TRP A 41 1.91 5.21 -6.59
N PRO A 42 1.65 6.33 -7.30
CA PRO A 42 1.31 7.59 -6.65
C PRO A 42 0.10 7.45 -5.72
N GLU A 43 -0.83 6.56 -6.05
CA GLU A 43 -2.06 6.31 -5.30
C GLU A 43 -1.84 5.57 -3.97
N LEU A 44 -0.64 5.04 -3.72
CA LEU A 44 -0.32 4.36 -2.47
C LEU A 44 -0.39 5.31 -1.27
N GLU A 45 0.03 6.56 -1.44
CA GLU A 45 -0.01 7.54 -0.37
C GLU A 45 -1.45 7.82 0.07
N ASP A 46 -2.36 8.00 -0.89
CA ASP A 46 -3.80 8.16 -0.63
C ASP A 46 -4.40 6.89 -0.02
N LEU A 47 -4.00 5.70 -0.51
CA LEU A 47 -4.45 4.43 0.06
C LEU A 47 -4.03 4.29 1.53
N LEU A 48 -2.83 4.79 1.88
CA LEU A 48 -2.34 4.79 3.25
C LEU A 48 -2.98 5.88 4.13
N ASP A 49 -3.85 6.74 3.60
CA ASP A 49 -4.72 7.61 4.41
C ASP A 49 -6.05 6.94 4.77
N VAL A 50 -6.36 5.80 4.17
CA VAL A 50 -7.56 5.01 4.48
C VAL A 50 -7.41 4.31 5.84
N ALA A 51 -8.51 4.22 6.57
CA ALA A 51 -8.59 3.51 7.85
C ALA A 51 -8.36 2.00 7.69
N ASP A 52 -7.77 1.38 8.72
CA ASP A 52 -7.37 -0.04 8.71
C ASP A 52 -8.53 -0.98 8.37
N ASP A 53 -9.70 -0.78 8.99
CA ASP A 53 -10.89 -1.61 8.75
C ASP A 53 -11.36 -1.58 7.29
N VAL A 54 -11.27 -0.40 6.66
CA VAL A 54 -11.67 -0.19 5.26
C VAL A 54 -10.63 -0.82 4.33
N LEU A 55 -9.35 -0.57 4.59
CA LEU A 55 -8.24 -1.15 3.82
C LEU A 55 -8.28 -2.68 3.87
N TRP A 56 -8.54 -3.25 5.05
CA TRP A 56 -8.70 -4.69 5.23
C TRP A 56 -9.90 -5.24 4.47
N HIS A 57 -11.06 -4.55 4.53
CA HIS A 57 -12.22 -4.94 3.75
C HIS A 57 -11.94 -4.93 2.23
N TRP A 58 -11.20 -3.92 1.74
CA TRP A 58 -10.84 -3.80 0.33
C TRP A 58 -9.86 -4.90 -0.12
N LEU A 59 -8.90 -5.28 0.72
CA LEU A 59 -7.97 -6.38 0.44
C LEU A 59 -8.68 -7.75 0.41
N GLN A 60 -9.66 -7.93 1.29
CA GLN A 60 -10.48 -9.15 1.31
C GLN A 60 -11.45 -9.22 0.13
N ASN A 61 -11.99 -8.08 -0.31
CA ASN A 61 -12.94 -8.04 -1.41
C ASN A 61 -12.65 -6.91 -2.43
N PRO A 62 -11.58 -7.04 -3.24
CA PRO A 62 -11.22 -6.02 -4.22
C PRO A 62 -12.24 -5.89 -5.36
N ALA A 63 -13.14 -6.86 -5.51
CA ALA A 63 -14.20 -6.86 -6.52
C ALA A 63 -15.49 -6.17 -6.04
N ALA A 64 -15.71 -6.05 -4.74
CA ALA A 64 -16.90 -5.40 -4.18
C ALA A 64 -16.77 -3.88 -4.09
N VAL A 65 -15.54 -3.36 -4.16
CA VAL A 65 -15.30 -1.94 -4.13
C VAL A 65 -15.28 -1.47 -5.58
N ASP A 66 -16.13 -0.51 -5.92
CA ASP A 66 -16.01 0.37 -7.09
C ASP A 66 -14.79 1.31 -6.92
N ALA A 67 -13.75 0.80 -6.27
CA ALA A 67 -12.50 1.48 -6.00
C ALA A 67 -11.86 1.68 -7.36
N ALA A 68 -12.04 2.87 -7.91
CA ALA A 68 -11.01 3.90 -8.06
C ALA A 68 -9.58 3.37 -8.42
N PRO A 69 -8.56 4.19 -8.72
CA PRO A 69 -7.31 3.69 -9.33
C PRO A 69 -6.50 2.69 -8.48
N TYR A 70 -6.93 2.35 -7.26
CA TYR A 70 -6.29 1.44 -6.32
C TYR A 70 -6.41 -0.06 -6.62
N ARG A 71 -7.31 -0.50 -7.52
CA ARG A 71 -7.56 -1.94 -7.73
C ARG A 71 -6.28 -2.73 -8.02
N ARG A 72 -5.47 -2.24 -8.96
CA ARG A 72 -4.20 -2.88 -9.34
C ARG A 72 -3.20 -2.89 -8.18
N LEU A 73 -3.20 -1.84 -7.35
CA LEU A 73 -2.34 -1.73 -6.18
C LEU A 73 -2.75 -2.73 -5.09
N LEU A 74 -4.05 -2.86 -4.80
CA LEU A 74 -4.58 -3.83 -3.83
C LEU A 74 -4.27 -5.27 -4.24
N GLU A 75 -4.41 -5.59 -5.53
CA GLU A 75 -4.01 -6.88 -6.06
C GLU A 75 -2.50 -7.12 -5.88
N GLN A 76 -1.66 -6.12 -6.18
CA GLN A 76 -0.22 -6.23 -6.00
C GLN A 76 0.16 -6.45 -4.52
N ILE A 77 -0.49 -5.76 -3.58
CA ILE A 77 -0.26 -5.96 -2.13
C ILE A 77 -0.65 -7.37 -1.69
N ARG A 78 -1.73 -7.94 -2.25
CA ARG A 78 -2.22 -9.27 -1.90
C ARG A 78 -1.37 -10.41 -2.48
N HIS A 79 -0.72 -10.17 -3.63
CA HIS A 79 0.05 -11.18 -4.35
C HIS A 79 1.57 -11.09 -4.17
N GLY A 80 2.08 -10.00 -3.58
CA GLY A 80 3.47 -9.85 -3.14
C GLY A 80 3.86 -10.81 -2.02
#